data_AF-A0A848XCV7-F1
#
_entry.id   AF-A0A848XCV7-F1
#
_cell.length_a   1.000
_cell.length_b   1.000
_cell.length_c   1.000
_cell.angle_alpha   90.00
_cell.angle_beta   90.00
_cell.angle_gamma   90.00
#
_symmetry.space_group_name_H-M   'P 1'
#
loop_
_entity.id
_entity.type
_entity.pdbx_description
1 polymer ?
#
loop_
_entity_poly.entity_id
_entity_poly.type
_entity_poly.pdbx_seq_one_letter_code
_entity_poly.pdbx_strand_id
1 'polypeptide(L)'
;MSDHDHIPPADMLADDRMPNISDENLAGSRRDKEEIARLASLPPLERDRELKPAATALNVSVSVLRSEVKKASGGNQGDEVVESLEPWPEKVVGSLLAEEIRNTLRAHVVFASPTDADAATLWVLGSYLMDKWRLWPRLLITSPTKACGKSTLLENLEALVSRGMILSNAKSAGVFRAIEAWRPSLLLDEADTWMRQDEELTGILNSGHTRRTARVLRVVEKGGELTPTLFSTWCPMAIAGIGGQRDTLESRSVKIGLRRKLSSEVVARMPIDLHERMARVRRRALRWTQDNAIGIASSECEPPDCGNDRRRDNFTPLWRIAEALGKPWPERIAAAYLVREEAEDNEPAGVMLLRDLYDMIGEEGGDNIGRTFAKNKLITLEDRPWPEWSHGKPISTNAITRLLKPFEITARKVWFKGQSVQGYQKSSVLKAYGRYVAGASPEKVARLPEGNENKDLAMSETVAGGLPETENTMSKPLKINNSGILAESNPPSGQRHDW
;
A
#
# COMPACT_ATOMS: atom_id res chain seq x y z
N MET A 1 -9.73 59.00 -41.26
CA MET A 1 -9.31 58.63 -42.63
C MET A 1 -7.81 58.77 -42.70
N SER A 2 -7.14 57.66 -43.06
CA SER A 2 -5.76 57.50 -43.59
C SER A 2 -4.61 58.13 -42.78
N ASP A 3 -3.78 57.33 -42.11
CA ASP A 3 -2.63 56.53 -42.64
C ASP A 3 -1.42 57.40 -43.04
N HIS A 4 -0.33 57.29 -42.27
CA HIS A 4 0.97 56.87 -42.81
C HIS A 4 2.00 56.57 -41.70
N ASP A 5 2.76 55.52 -41.98
CA ASP A 5 3.77 54.83 -41.18
C ASP A 5 4.93 55.71 -40.64
N HIS A 6 5.33 55.42 -39.40
CA HIS A 6 6.71 55.65 -38.96
C HIS A 6 7.16 54.53 -38.00
N ILE A 7 8.03 53.66 -38.51
CA ILE A 7 8.76 52.65 -37.74
C ILE A 7 10.01 53.32 -37.14
N PRO A 8 10.20 53.36 -35.81
CA PRO A 8 11.47 53.74 -35.21
C PRO A 8 12.39 52.51 -35.03
N PRO A 9 13.72 52.72 -34.93
CA PRO A 9 14.72 51.68 -35.11
C PRO A 9 14.88 50.77 -33.88
N ALA A 10 15.36 49.56 -34.16
CA ALA A 10 15.80 48.59 -33.19
C ALA A 10 17.07 49.08 -32.47
N ASP A 11 16.93 49.55 -31.24
CA ASP A 11 17.98 49.50 -30.21
C ASP A 11 17.39 49.99 -28.87
N MET A 12 16.75 49.08 -28.14
CA MET A 12 16.55 49.20 -26.70
C MET A 12 16.07 47.84 -26.18
N LEU A 13 16.95 47.14 -25.46
CA LEU A 13 16.71 46.36 -24.22
C LEU A 13 17.81 45.31 -24.04
N ALA A 14 18.93 45.70 -23.42
CA ALA A 14 19.81 44.82 -22.65
C ALA A 14 20.72 45.65 -21.73
N ASP A 15 20.20 46.14 -20.60
CA ASP A 15 21.06 46.43 -19.43
C ASP A 15 21.25 45.10 -18.69
N ASP A 16 22.07 44.24 -19.30
CA ASP A 16 22.47 42.94 -18.78
C ASP A 16 23.58 43.16 -17.75
N ARG A 17 23.22 43.60 -16.54
CA ARG A 17 24.14 43.56 -15.39
C ARG A 17 24.20 42.13 -14.85
N MET A 18 24.80 41.24 -15.63
CA MET A 18 25.39 40.03 -15.06
C MET A 18 26.55 40.44 -14.13
N PRO A 19 26.64 39.89 -12.91
CA PRO A 19 27.79 40.14 -12.05
C PRO A 19 29.04 39.62 -12.76
N ASN A 20 29.99 40.53 -13.03
CA ASN A 20 31.31 40.21 -13.55
C ASN A 20 32.06 39.35 -12.53
N ILE A 21 31.95 38.02 -12.67
CA ILE A 21 32.75 37.05 -11.91
C ILE A 21 34.16 37.18 -12.47
N SER A 22 35.02 37.91 -11.76
CA SER A 22 36.42 38.11 -12.13
C SER A 22 37.12 36.79 -12.48
N ASP A 23 37.94 36.79 -13.53
CA ASP A 23 38.74 35.65 -14.00
C ASP A 23 39.60 35.00 -12.89
N GLU A 24 39.93 35.77 -11.84
CA GLU A 24 40.63 35.27 -10.65
C GLU A 24 39.84 34.22 -9.85
N ASN A 25 38.50 34.33 -9.78
CA ASN A 25 37.64 33.37 -9.07
C ASN A 25 37.54 32.04 -9.82
N LEU A 26 37.54 32.08 -11.16
CA LEU A 26 37.58 30.89 -12.02
C LEU A 26 38.93 30.18 -11.94
N ALA A 27 40.04 30.95 -11.89
CA ALA A 27 41.39 30.41 -11.71
C ALA A 27 41.63 29.82 -10.31
N GLY A 28 40.97 30.34 -9.26
CA GLY A 28 40.97 29.76 -7.91
C GLY A 28 40.25 28.41 -7.87
N SER A 29 39.02 28.36 -8.39
CA SER A 29 38.22 27.12 -8.42
C SER A 29 38.86 25.98 -9.22
N ARG A 30 39.65 26.30 -10.26
CA ARG A 30 40.40 25.31 -11.04
C ARG A 30 41.60 24.75 -10.27
N ARG A 31 42.36 25.60 -9.58
CA ARG A 31 43.49 25.19 -8.73
C ARG A 31 43.04 24.32 -7.56
N ASP A 32 41.89 24.63 -6.97
CA ASP A 32 41.30 23.84 -5.88
C ASP A 32 40.96 22.42 -6.35
N LYS A 33 40.37 22.29 -7.55
CA LYS A 33 40.04 20.98 -8.14
C LYS A 33 41.28 20.16 -8.50
N GLU A 34 42.32 20.81 -9.01
CA GLU A 34 43.60 20.17 -9.34
C GLU A 34 44.30 19.64 -8.06
N GLU A 35 44.28 20.42 -6.97
CA GLU A 35 44.86 20.00 -5.68
C GLU A 35 44.06 18.87 -5.03
N ILE A 36 42.74 18.91 -5.11
CA ILE A 36 41.86 17.81 -4.64
C ILE A 36 42.15 16.52 -5.44
N ALA A 37 42.32 16.61 -6.76
CA ALA A 37 42.65 15.48 -7.61
C ALA A 37 44.05 14.90 -7.31
N ARG A 38 45.03 15.78 -7.03
CA ARG A 38 46.38 15.38 -6.61
C ARG A 38 46.33 14.60 -5.30
N LEU A 39 45.71 15.16 -4.25
CA LEU A 39 45.56 14.51 -2.95
C LEU A 39 44.79 13.19 -3.04
N ALA A 40 43.84 13.09 -3.97
CA ALA A 40 43.07 11.89 -4.22
C ALA A 40 43.89 10.74 -4.82
N SER A 41 44.97 11.05 -5.54
CA SER A 41 45.86 10.07 -6.16
C SER A 41 46.96 9.53 -5.23
N LEU A 42 47.15 10.12 -4.05
CA LEU A 42 48.21 9.74 -3.11
C LEU A 42 47.85 8.49 -2.28
N PRO A 43 48.86 7.67 -1.90
CA PRO A 43 48.70 6.61 -0.91
C PRO A 43 48.14 7.10 0.44
N PRO A 44 47.38 6.29 1.19
CA PRO A 44 46.63 6.75 2.37
C PRO A 44 47.45 7.48 3.44
N LEU A 45 48.67 7.01 3.70
CA LEU A 45 49.56 7.56 4.74
C LEU A 45 50.20 8.88 4.30
N GLU A 46 50.50 9.03 3.01
CA GLU A 46 51.05 10.26 2.43
C GLU A 46 49.95 11.32 2.29
N ARG A 47 48.75 10.90 1.87
CA ARG A 47 47.56 11.74 1.83
C ARG A 47 47.23 12.36 3.20
N ASP A 48 47.27 11.59 4.28
CA ASP A 48 46.96 12.13 5.62
C ASP A 48 48.01 13.15 6.11
N ARG A 49 49.29 12.96 5.76
CA ARG A 49 50.37 13.92 6.03
C ARG A 49 50.17 15.24 5.27
N GLU A 50 49.65 15.17 4.05
CA GLU A 50 49.48 16.33 3.17
C GLU A 50 48.12 17.05 3.33
N LEU A 51 47.13 16.40 3.94
CA LEU A 51 45.79 16.99 4.15
C LEU A 51 45.82 18.28 4.98
N LYS A 52 46.61 18.31 6.06
CA LYS A 52 46.71 19.48 6.94
C LYS A 52 47.36 20.69 6.24
N PRO A 53 48.54 20.58 5.61
CA PRO A 53 49.14 21.70 4.89
C PRO A 53 48.29 22.15 3.68
N ALA A 54 47.68 21.22 2.93
CA ALA A 54 46.83 21.57 1.80
C ALA A 54 45.55 22.31 2.22
N ALA A 55 44.93 21.93 3.35
CA ALA A 55 43.77 22.63 3.89
C ALA A 55 44.11 24.07 4.30
N THR A 56 45.30 24.29 4.87
CA THR A 56 45.80 25.64 5.18
C THR A 56 46.04 26.46 3.91
N ALA A 57 46.62 25.86 2.86
CA ALA A 57 46.89 26.54 1.59
C ALA A 57 45.60 26.93 0.84
N LEU A 58 44.56 26.10 0.93
CA LEU A 58 43.25 26.32 0.31
C LEU A 58 42.28 27.15 1.19
N ASN A 59 42.70 27.55 2.40
CA ASN A 59 41.88 28.27 3.38
C ASN A 59 40.53 27.58 3.70
N VAL A 60 40.55 26.24 3.79
CA VAL A 60 39.39 25.40 4.14
C VAL A 60 39.68 24.55 5.36
N SER A 61 38.64 24.02 6.01
CA SER A 61 38.85 23.07 7.11
C SER A 61 39.39 21.72 6.59
N VAL A 62 40.26 21.08 7.38
CA VAL A 62 40.79 19.73 7.08
C VAL A 62 39.64 18.72 6.87
N SER A 63 38.54 18.87 7.61
CA SER A 63 37.36 18.01 7.48
C SER A 63 36.67 18.16 6.13
N VAL A 64 36.55 19.39 5.62
CA VAL A 64 35.94 19.68 4.31
C VAL A 64 36.85 19.17 3.20
N LEU A 65 38.15 19.46 3.26
CA LEU A 65 39.11 18.96 2.26
C LEU A 65 39.17 17.43 2.23
N ARG A 66 39.20 16.77 3.40
CA ARG A 66 39.16 15.30 3.51
C ARG A 66 37.91 14.69 2.86
N SER A 67 36.77 15.36 2.99
CA SER A 67 35.51 14.95 2.35
C SER A 67 35.61 15.05 0.82
N GLU A 68 36.10 16.17 0.29
CA GLU A 68 36.25 16.38 -1.16
C GLU A 68 37.29 15.45 -1.79
N VAL A 69 38.40 15.20 -1.09
CA VAL A 69 39.43 14.24 -1.51
C VAL A 69 38.91 12.79 -1.49
N LYS A 70 38.06 12.42 -0.51
CA LYS A 70 37.39 11.10 -0.49
C LYS A 70 36.49 10.93 -1.72
N LYS A 71 35.73 11.97 -2.08
CA LYS A 71 34.88 11.96 -3.29
C LYS A 71 35.71 11.84 -4.58
N ALA A 72 36.84 12.55 -4.66
CA ALA A 72 37.70 12.56 -5.85
C ALA A 72 38.56 11.29 -6.02
N SER A 73 38.92 10.58 -4.94
CA SER A 73 39.76 9.36 -4.98
C SER A 73 39.01 8.10 -5.42
N GLY A 74 37.77 8.23 -5.92
CA GLY A 74 36.92 7.08 -6.21
C GLY A 74 36.71 6.19 -4.99
N GLY A 75 36.79 6.76 -3.78
CA GLY A 75 36.77 6.08 -2.50
C GLY A 75 35.41 5.47 -2.21
N ASN A 76 35.08 4.39 -2.93
CA ASN A 76 33.93 3.51 -2.70
C ASN A 76 34.23 2.03 -2.95
N GLN A 77 35.45 1.64 -3.34
CA GLN A 77 35.77 0.22 -3.61
C GLN A 77 35.76 -0.70 -2.36
N GLY A 78 35.36 -0.19 -1.18
CA GLY A 78 35.06 -0.99 0.01
C GLY A 78 33.91 -0.49 0.89
N ASP A 79 33.14 0.52 0.46
CA ASP A 79 32.12 1.23 1.27
C ASP A 79 30.70 1.22 0.65
N GLU A 80 30.50 0.63 -0.54
CA GLU A 80 29.18 0.52 -1.16
C GLU A 80 28.35 -0.59 -0.49
N VAL A 81 27.64 -0.22 0.58
CA VAL A 81 26.69 -1.10 1.28
C VAL A 81 25.49 -1.46 0.38
N VAL A 82 25.25 -0.70 -0.69
CA VAL A 82 24.24 -0.99 -1.72
C VAL A 82 24.85 -0.84 -3.11
N GLU A 83 24.43 -1.71 -4.03
CA GLU A 83 24.93 -1.76 -5.41
C GLU A 83 24.63 -0.46 -6.20
N SER A 84 25.64 0.01 -6.95
CA SER A 84 25.47 1.00 -8.01
C SER A 84 25.38 0.29 -9.38
N LEU A 85 24.28 0.53 -10.11
CA LEU A 85 23.98 -0.15 -11.38
C LEU A 85 23.92 0.83 -12.55
N GLU A 86 24.55 0.44 -13.67
CA GLU A 86 24.37 1.11 -14.96
C GLU A 86 23.16 0.54 -15.72
N PRO A 87 22.33 1.37 -16.36
CA PRO A 87 21.19 0.90 -17.15
C PRO A 87 21.61 -0.07 -18.27
N TRP A 88 20.67 -0.93 -18.67
CA TRP A 88 20.83 -1.73 -19.90
C TRP A 88 20.95 -0.81 -21.13
N PRO A 89 21.86 -1.09 -22.07
CA PRO A 89 22.15 -0.19 -23.19
C PRO A 89 20.99 -0.07 -24.19
N GLU A 90 20.20 -1.13 -24.34
CA GLU A 90 19.10 -1.21 -25.31
C GLU A 90 17.73 -1.01 -24.65
N LYS A 91 16.74 -0.60 -25.44
CA LYS A 91 15.35 -0.53 -24.99
C LYS A 91 14.86 -1.91 -24.58
N VAL A 92 14.17 -1.97 -23.44
CA VAL A 92 13.69 -3.24 -22.86
C VAL A 92 12.19 -3.40 -23.10
N VAL A 93 11.78 -4.58 -23.56
CA VAL A 93 10.36 -4.97 -23.61
C VAL A 93 9.88 -5.32 -22.21
N GLY A 94 9.04 -4.46 -21.63
CA GLY A 94 8.60 -4.54 -20.24
C GLY A 94 7.89 -5.84 -19.89
N SER A 95 6.91 -6.26 -20.71
CA SER A 95 6.13 -7.49 -20.46
C SER A 95 7.01 -8.73 -20.34
N LEU A 96 8.02 -8.88 -21.21
CA LEU A 96 8.98 -9.99 -21.16
C LEU A 96 9.90 -9.91 -19.93
N LEU A 97 10.35 -8.72 -19.56
CA LEU A 97 11.13 -8.52 -18.34
C LEU A 97 10.31 -8.91 -17.10
N ALA A 98 9.06 -8.49 -17.03
CA ALA A 98 8.18 -8.81 -15.91
C ALA A 98 7.89 -10.32 -15.85
N GLU A 99 7.72 -11.00 -16.99
CA GLU A 99 7.59 -12.46 -17.00
C GLU A 99 8.84 -13.17 -16.50
N GLU A 100 10.03 -12.67 -16.86
CA GLU A 100 11.30 -13.21 -16.37
C GLU A 100 11.41 -13.06 -14.84
N ILE A 101 11.13 -11.86 -14.30
CA ILE A 101 11.10 -11.60 -12.85
C ILE A 101 10.11 -12.56 -12.16
N ARG A 102 8.89 -12.66 -12.69
CA ARG A 102 7.84 -13.53 -12.15
C ARG A 102 8.25 -15.00 -12.14
N ASN A 103 8.86 -15.48 -13.22
CA ASN A 103 9.29 -16.86 -13.33
C ASN A 103 10.46 -17.16 -12.39
N THR A 104 11.39 -16.21 -12.20
CA THR A 104 12.45 -16.31 -11.19
C THR A 104 11.86 -16.45 -9.79
N LEU A 105 10.90 -15.59 -9.41
CA LEU A 105 10.23 -15.69 -8.10
C LEU A 105 9.55 -17.06 -7.91
N ARG A 106 8.82 -17.55 -8.92
CA ARG A 106 8.10 -18.84 -8.87
C ARG A 106 9.02 -20.06 -8.92
N ALA A 107 10.26 -19.92 -9.39
CA ALA A 107 11.18 -21.04 -9.47
C ALA A 107 11.64 -21.53 -8.08
N HIS A 108 11.65 -20.64 -7.08
CA HIS A 108 12.28 -20.92 -5.78
C HIS A 108 11.31 -21.05 -4.61
N VAL A 109 10.08 -20.54 -4.73
CA VAL A 109 9.07 -20.61 -3.67
C VAL A 109 7.69 -21.01 -4.20
N VAL A 110 6.87 -21.58 -3.32
CA VAL A 110 5.47 -21.92 -3.61
C VAL A 110 4.56 -20.85 -3.01
N PHE A 111 4.07 -19.97 -3.88
CA PHE A 111 3.07 -18.97 -3.51
C PHE A 111 1.72 -19.62 -3.16
N ALA A 112 0.98 -18.99 -2.27
CA ALA A 112 -0.37 -19.42 -1.91
C ALA A 112 -1.34 -19.23 -3.08
N SER A 113 -1.19 -18.12 -3.81
CA SER A 113 -1.90 -17.84 -5.07
C SER A 113 -0.90 -17.49 -6.19
N PRO A 114 -1.16 -17.89 -7.45
CA PRO A 114 -0.39 -17.41 -8.61
C PRO A 114 -0.34 -15.87 -8.70
N THR A 115 -1.40 -15.19 -8.23
CA THR A 115 -1.52 -13.74 -8.25
C THR A 115 -0.61 -13.05 -7.22
N ASP A 116 -0.08 -13.77 -6.23
CA ASP A 116 0.91 -13.25 -5.30
C ASP A 116 2.25 -12.98 -5.99
N ALA A 117 2.65 -13.86 -6.91
CA ALA A 117 3.85 -13.67 -7.72
C ALA A 117 3.70 -12.47 -8.66
N ASP A 118 2.48 -12.23 -9.17
CA ASP A 118 2.19 -11.07 -10.02
C ASP A 118 2.35 -9.75 -9.26
N ALA A 119 1.73 -9.67 -8.07
CA ALA A 119 1.86 -8.50 -7.20
C ALA A 119 3.32 -8.26 -6.76
N ALA A 120 4.05 -9.32 -6.40
CA ALA A 120 5.48 -9.22 -6.05
C ALA A 120 6.33 -8.73 -7.23
N THR A 121 6.03 -9.17 -8.46
CA THR A 121 6.74 -8.74 -9.67
C THR A 121 6.56 -7.25 -9.94
N LEU A 122 5.33 -6.75 -9.85
CA LEU A 122 5.05 -5.32 -10.01
C LEU A 122 5.69 -4.50 -8.88
N TRP A 123 5.72 -5.04 -7.66
CA TRP A 123 6.40 -4.43 -6.53
C TRP A 123 7.92 -4.32 -6.75
N VAL A 124 8.56 -5.36 -7.29
CA VAL A 124 9.98 -5.33 -7.69
C VAL A 124 10.25 -4.18 -8.66
N LEU A 125 9.46 -4.06 -9.73
CA LEU A 125 9.65 -2.98 -10.72
C LEU A 125 9.44 -1.60 -10.11
N GLY A 126 8.42 -1.44 -9.25
CA GLY A 126 8.16 -0.15 -8.63
C GLY A 126 9.20 0.29 -7.60
N SER A 127 10.05 -0.61 -7.10
CA SER A 127 11.20 -0.27 -6.26
C SER A 127 12.22 0.66 -6.97
N TYR A 128 12.26 0.65 -8.31
CA TYR A 128 13.09 1.53 -9.13
C TYR A 128 12.47 2.92 -9.38
N LEU A 129 11.20 3.12 -8.99
CA LEU A 129 10.40 4.33 -9.27
C LEU A 129 10.03 5.10 -7.99
N MET A 130 10.78 4.91 -6.90
CA MET A 130 10.45 5.49 -5.58
C MET A 130 10.41 7.02 -5.53
N ASP A 131 11.05 7.69 -6.48
CA ASP A 131 10.98 9.14 -6.63
C ASP A 131 9.70 9.61 -7.35
N LYS A 132 8.92 8.70 -7.95
CA LYS A 132 7.65 8.99 -8.63
C LYS A 132 6.43 8.78 -7.75
N TRP A 133 6.54 7.93 -6.73
CA TRP A 133 5.39 7.61 -5.88
C TRP A 133 5.15 8.65 -4.78
N ARG A 134 3.87 8.98 -4.57
CA ARG A 134 3.38 9.65 -3.35
C ARG A 134 3.27 8.67 -2.19
N LEU A 135 2.83 7.45 -2.50
CA LEU A 135 2.51 6.37 -1.57
C LEU A 135 3.02 5.07 -2.17
N TRP A 136 3.66 4.25 -1.34
CA TRP A 136 4.19 2.95 -1.78
C TRP A 136 3.85 1.88 -0.73
N PRO A 137 3.20 0.77 -1.11
CA PRO A 137 2.83 -0.28 -0.17
C PRO A 137 4.06 -1.04 0.32
N ARG A 138 4.00 -1.53 1.56
CA ARG A 138 4.96 -2.57 2.01
C ARG A 138 4.58 -3.88 1.34
N LEU A 139 5.55 -4.75 1.12
CA LEU A 139 5.28 -6.12 0.72
C LEU A 139 5.28 -7.00 1.97
N LEU A 140 4.11 -7.45 2.40
CA LEU A 140 3.98 -8.27 3.61
C LEU A 140 3.94 -9.75 3.22
N ILE A 141 5.01 -10.47 3.55
CA ILE A 141 5.17 -11.91 3.26
C ILE A 141 4.65 -12.71 4.44
N THR A 142 3.56 -13.44 4.23
CA THR A 142 2.91 -14.24 5.26
C THR A 142 2.96 -15.73 4.94
N SER A 143 2.91 -16.55 5.98
CA SER A 143 2.74 -17.99 5.86
C SER A 143 2.00 -18.52 7.10
N PRO A 144 1.15 -19.54 6.94
CA PRO A 144 0.39 -20.09 8.07
C PRO A 144 1.29 -20.81 9.09
N THR A 145 2.44 -21.32 8.66
CA THR A 145 3.40 -22.05 9.51
C THR A 145 4.84 -21.67 9.20
N LYS A 146 5.80 -22.18 9.99
CA LYS A 146 7.25 -22.04 9.72
C LYS A 146 7.66 -22.86 8.49
N ALA A 147 8.83 -22.54 7.93
CA ALA A 147 9.45 -23.28 6.83
C ALA A 147 8.67 -23.29 5.48
N CYS A 148 7.96 -22.20 5.16
CA CYS A 148 7.30 -22.02 3.86
C CYS A 148 8.16 -21.24 2.82
N GLY A 149 9.46 -21.03 3.06
CA GLY A 149 10.35 -20.33 2.11
C GLY A 149 10.32 -18.79 2.17
N LYS A 150 9.99 -18.19 3.33
CA LYS A 150 9.98 -16.72 3.49
C LYS A 150 11.35 -16.09 3.25
N SER A 151 12.39 -16.58 3.93
CA SER A 151 13.78 -16.11 3.74
C SER A 151 14.25 -16.36 2.31
N THR A 152 13.88 -17.50 1.71
CA THR A 152 14.12 -17.80 0.29
C THR A 152 13.48 -16.77 -0.65
N LEU A 153 12.27 -16.29 -0.34
CA LEU A 153 11.65 -15.23 -1.11
C LEU A 153 12.35 -13.88 -0.90
N LEU A 154 12.78 -13.56 0.32
CA LEU A 154 13.55 -12.33 0.58
C LEU A 154 14.88 -12.33 -0.18
N GLU A 155 15.64 -13.43 -0.19
CA GLU A 155 16.87 -13.58 -0.99
C GLU A 155 16.60 -13.40 -2.49
N ASN A 156 15.48 -13.95 -2.99
CA ASN A 156 15.06 -13.72 -4.38
C ASN A 156 14.73 -12.25 -4.66
N LEU A 157 13.98 -11.61 -3.77
CA LEU A 157 13.61 -10.21 -3.91
C LEU A 157 14.84 -9.31 -3.86
N GLU A 158 15.78 -9.54 -2.94
CA GLU A 158 17.04 -8.81 -2.86
C GLU A 158 17.80 -8.83 -4.20
N ALA A 159 17.88 -10.01 -4.83
CA ALA A 159 18.51 -10.16 -6.13
C ALA A 159 17.79 -9.43 -7.28
N LEU A 160 16.57 -8.93 -7.10
CA LEU A 160 15.74 -8.36 -8.18
C LEU A 160 15.42 -6.87 -7.98
N VAL A 161 15.32 -6.41 -6.73
CA VAL A 161 14.93 -5.03 -6.40
C VAL A 161 16.07 -4.04 -6.61
N SER A 162 15.72 -2.75 -6.65
CA SER A 162 16.70 -1.68 -6.64
C SER A 162 17.39 -1.59 -5.28
N ARG A 163 18.72 -1.74 -5.22
CA ARG A 163 19.53 -1.56 -4.00
C ARG A 163 19.03 -2.43 -2.83
N GLY A 164 18.86 -3.73 -3.07
CA GLY A 164 18.40 -4.68 -2.06
C GLY A 164 19.31 -4.70 -0.83
N MET A 165 18.70 -4.78 0.35
CA MET A 165 19.39 -4.94 1.63
C MET A 165 18.55 -5.78 2.59
N ILE A 166 19.01 -7.01 2.86
CA ILE A 166 18.38 -7.89 3.86
C ILE A 166 18.88 -7.54 5.26
N LEU A 167 17.96 -7.45 6.21
CA LEU A 167 18.24 -7.27 7.64
C LEU A 167 17.48 -8.32 8.45
N SER A 168 18.19 -9.09 9.27
CA SER A 168 17.60 -10.04 10.23
C SER A 168 17.23 -9.38 11.56
N ASN A 169 17.92 -8.30 11.92
CA ASN A 169 17.63 -7.48 13.09
C ASN A 169 18.28 -6.09 12.92
N ALA A 170 17.62 -5.05 13.42
CA ALA A 170 18.20 -3.71 13.48
C ALA A 170 17.55 -2.88 14.60
N LYS A 171 18.33 -2.02 15.24
CA LYS A 171 17.76 -0.97 16.11
C LYS A 171 17.13 0.12 15.25
N SER A 172 16.07 0.74 15.77
CA SER A 172 15.40 1.92 15.18
C SER A 172 16.36 2.96 14.61
N ALA A 173 17.42 3.30 15.37
CA ALA A 173 18.46 4.24 14.96
C ALA A 173 19.28 3.82 13.74
N GLY A 174 19.56 2.52 13.59
CA GLY A 174 20.27 1.99 12.44
C GLY A 174 19.42 2.06 11.18
N VAL A 175 18.13 1.72 11.29
CA VAL A 175 17.20 1.66 10.14
C VAL A 175 17.06 3.03 9.46
N PHE A 176 16.66 4.08 10.17
CA PHE A 176 16.46 5.39 9.51
C PHE A 176 17.76 6.03 9.03
N ARG A 177 18.92 5.70 9.64
CA ARG A 177 20.22 6.18 9.16
C ARG A 177 20.66 5.46 7.88
N ALA A 178 20.41 4.15 7.80
CA ALA A 178 20.64 3.38 6.59
C ALA A 178 19.75 3.87 5.43
N ILE A 179 18.47 4.14 5.72
CA ILE A 179 17.54 4.70 4.72
C ILE A 179 18.02 6.07 4.21
N GLU A 180 18.40 6.96 5.12
CA GLU A 180 18.91 8.30 4.76
C GLU A 180 20.19 8.21 3.92
N ALA A 181 21.14 7.37 4.33
CA ALA A 181 22.46 7.27 3.70
C ALA A 181 22.42 6.56 2.33
N TRP A 182 21.69 5.45 2.22
CA TRP A 182 21.84 4.52 1.10
C TRP A 182 20.59 4.43 0.21
N ARG A 183 19.42 4.83 0.71
CA ARG A 183 18.12 4.67 0.05
C ARG A 183 17.91 3.23 -0.47
N PRO A 184 18.06 2.20 0.39
CA PRO A 184 17.93 0.80 -0.01
C PRO A 184 16.47 0.40 -0.23
N SER A 185 16.25 -0.73 -0.91
CA SER A 185 15.05 -1.55 -0.70
C SER A 185 15.30 -2.44 0.52
N LEU A 186 14.62 -2.16 1.63
CA LEU A 186 14.80 -2.92 2.87
C LEU A 186 13.99 -4.21 2.86
N LEU A 187 14.65 -5.33 3.19
CA LEU A 187 14.06 -6.65 3.27
C LEU A 187 14.23 -7.17 4.71
N LEU A 188 13.16 -7.14 5.49
CA LEU A 188 13.20 -7.47 6.91
C LEU A 188 12.81 -8.93 7.13
N ASP A 189 13.76 -9.75 7.56
CA ASP A 189 13.50 -11.13 7.98
C ASP A 189 13.18 -11.21 9.48
N GLU A 190 12.44 -12.25 9.85
CA GLU A 190 12.01 -12.55 11.23
C GLU A 190 11.34 -11.36 11.95
N ALA A 191 10.70 -10.47 11.19
CA ALA A 191 10.26 -9.17 11.69
C ALA A 191 9.26 -9.29 12.86
N ASP A 192 8.50 -10.39 12.94
CA ASP A 192 7.54 -10.64 14.02
C ASP A 192 8.20 -10.89 15.39
N THR A 193 9.47 -11.28 15.42
CA THR A 193 10.21 -11.55 16.67
C THR A 193 10.66 -10.27 17.36
N TRP A 194 11.15 -9.28 16.60
CA TRP A 194 11.71 -8.04 17.14
C TRP A 194 10.78 -6.83 17.00
N MET A 195 9.93 -6.74 15.97
CA MET A 195 8.98 -5.62 15.84
C MET A 195 7.90 -5.60 16.91
N ARG A 196 7.45 -6.77 17.39
CA ARG A 196 6.37 -6.81 18.41
C ARG A 196 6.78 -6.11 19.71
N GLN A 197 8.08 -6.12 20.00
CA GLN A 197 8.65 -5.56 21.23
C GLN A 197 9.12 -4.11 21.07
N ASP A 198 9.20 -3.58 19.84
CA ASP A 198 9.72 -2.24 19.53
C ASP A 198 8.64 -1.35 18.87
N GLU A 199 7.98 -0.52 19.69
CA GLU A 199 6.99 0.45 19.22
C GLU A 199 7.60 1.58 18.39
N GLU A 200 8.84 1.98 18.68
CA GLU A 200 9.55 3.03 17.95
C GLU A 200 9.80 2.58 16.51
N LEU A 201 10.30 1.36 16.35
CA LEU A 201 10.50 0.75 15.06
C LEU A 201 9.17 0.62 14.31
N THR A 202 8.14 0.09 14.96
CA THR A 202 6.80 0.02 14.35
C THR A 202 6.33 1.39 13.84
N GLY A 203 6.60 2.46 14.59
CA GLY A 203 6.34 3.84 14.17
C GLY A 203 7.15 4.25 12.93
N ILE A 204 8.46 3.95 12.90
CA ILE A 204 9.35 4.19 11.76
C ILE A 204 8.82 3.50 10.51
N LEU A 205 8.51 2.20 10.58
CA LEU A 205 8.03 1.41 9.43
C LEU A 205 6.66 1.90 8.93
N ASN A 206 5.77 2.30 9.83
CA ASN A 206 4.47 2.88 9.47
C ASN A 206 4.59 4.26 8.81
N SER A 207 5.54 5.10 9.26
CA SER A 207 5.73 6.46 8.75
C SER A 207 6.14 6.48 7.26
N GLY A 208 6.89 5.48 6.82
CA GLY A 208 7.42 5.40 5.44
C GLY A 208 6.38 5.12 4.36
N HIS A 209 5.06 5.17 4.64
CA HIS A 209 4.01 4.73 3.70
C HIS A 209 3.60 5.83 2.75
N THR A 210 3.58 7.05 3.26
CA THR A 210 3.33 8.25 2.48
C THR A 210 4.60 9.10 2.48
N ARG A 211 5.14 9.40 1.30
CA ARG A 211 6.45 10.06 1.12
C ARG A 211 6.56 11.37 1.87
N ARG A 212 5.50 12.18 1.86
CA ARG A 212 5.47 13.49 2.52
C ARG A 212 5.70 13.39 4.03
N THR A 213 5.23 12.32 4.66
CA THR A 213 5.30 12.10 6.12
C THR A 213 6.38 11.10 6.53
N ALA A 214 7.13 10.56 5.58
CA ALA A 214 8.14 9.52 5.78
C ALA A 214 9.44 10.09 6.38
N ARG A 215 9.35 10.63 7.60
CA ARG A 215 10.47 11.24 8.32
C ARG A 215 10.38 11.00 9.82
N VAL A 216 11.54 10.95 10.47
CA VAL A 216 11.66 10.97 11.93
C VAL A 216 12.63 12.06 12.38
N LEU A 217 12.32 12.74 13.48
CA LEU A 217 13.18 13.74 14.09
C LEU A 217 14.05 13.08 15.17
N ARG A 218 15.36 13.30 15.11
CA ARG A 218 16.30 12.87 16.14
C ARG A 218 17.29 13.97 16.44
N VAL A 219 17.67 14.10 17.71
CA VAL A 219 18.76 14.98 18.11
C VAL A 219 20.07 14.24 17.89
N VAL A 220 21.02 14.87 17.20
CA VAL A 220 22.35 14.32 16.95
C VAL A 220 23.41 15.36 17.27
N GLU A 221 24.54 14.91 17.77
CA GLU A 221 25.68 15.79 18.02
C GLU A 221 26.40 16.08 16.70
N LYS A 222 26.56 17.36 16.36
CA LYS A 222 27.32 17.85 15.22
C LYS A 222 28.29 18.91 15.71
N GLY A 223 29.60 18.60 15.68
CA GLY A 223 30.63 19.53 16.12
C GLY A 223 30.53 19.93 17.60
N GLY A 224 30.04 19.04 18.47
CA GLY A 224 29.85 19.32 19.90
C GLY A 224 28.49 19.93 20.27
N GLU A 225 27.64 20.25 19.29
CA GLU A 225 26.30 20.81 19.52
C GLU A 225 25.19 19.79 19.23
N LEU A 226 24.17 19.75 20.10
CA LEU A 226 22.99 18.91 19.91
C LEU A 226 22.02 19.53 18.90
N THR A 227 22.01 19.03 17.67
CA THR A 227 21.19 19.54 16.56
C THR A 227 20.00 18.63 16.25
N PRO A 228 18.75 19.13 16.23
CA PRO A 228 17.60 18.41 15.69
C PRO A 228 17.80 18.11 14.19
N THR A 229 17.77 16.85 13.80
CA THR A 229 17.98 16.39 12.42
C THR A 229 16.83 15.48 12.00
N LEU A 230 16.27 15.75 10.82
CA LEU A 230 15.27 14.88 10.19
C LEU A 230 15.97 13.78 9.40
N PHE A 231 15.51 12.55 9.58
CA PHE A 231 15.93 11.38 8.80
C PHE A 231 14.74 10.84 8.01
N SER A 232 14.98 10.47 6.75
CA SER A 232 14.00 9.81 5.90
C SER A 232 13.68 8.40 6.39
N THR A 233 12.43 8.00 6.24
CA THR A 233 11.96 6.60 6.37
C THR A 233 11.37 6.10 5.05
N TRP A 234 11.53 6.87 3.97
CA TRP A 234 10.99 6.56 2.64
C TRP A 234 11.87 5.55 1.89
N CYS A 235 11.40 4.31 1.79
CA CYS A 235 12.05 3.24 1.04
C CYS A 235 11.04 2.15 0.65
N PRO A 236 11.33 1.34 -0.40
CA PRO A 236 10.67 0.06 -0.57
C PRO A 236 10.97 -0.82 0.63
N MET A 237 9.94 -1.51 1.13
CA MET A 237 10.07 -2.37 2.29
C MET A 237 9.30 -3.67 2.12
N ALA A 238 10.02 -4.80 2.17
CA ALA A 238 9.45 -6.12 2.30
C ALA A 238 9.62 -6.62 3.74
N ILE A 239 8.58 -7.23 4.29
CA ILE A 239 8.54 -7.68 5.68
C ILE A 239 8.11 -9.15 5.69
N ALA A 240 8.98 -10.04 6.17
CA ALA A 240 8.63 -11.43 6.40
C ALA A 240 8.32 -11.68 7.88
N GLY A 241 7.18 -12.30 8.16
CA GLY A 241 6.80 -12.68 9.51
C GLY A 241 5.88 -13.89 9.54
N ILE A 242 5.74 -14.51 10.71
CA ILE A 242 4.81 -15.63 10.91
C ILE A 242 3.47 -15.09 11.43
N GLY A 243 2.37 -15.53 10.80
CA GLY A 243 1.01 -15.13 11.16
C GLY A 243 0.67 -13.69 10.79
N GLY A 244 -0.37 -13.14 11.44
CA GLY A 244 -0.81 -11.76 11.26
C GLY A 244 0.14 -10.74 11.89
N GLN A 245 0.26 -9.59 11.23
CA GLN A 245 0.98 -8.42 11.75
C GLN A 245 0.01 -7.46 12.43
N ARG A 246 0.53 -6.41 13.08
CA ARG A 246 -0.32 -5.34 13.60
C ARG A 246 -1.18 -4.77 12.46
N ASP A 247 -2.48 -4.55 12.71
CA ASP A 247 -3.46 -4.04 11.73
C ASP A 247 -2.99 -2.77 11.00
N THR A 248 -2.20 -1.93 11.69
CA THR A 248 -1.59 -0.74 11.10
C THR A 248 -0.55 -1.03 10.02
N LEU A 249 0.23 -2.11 10.15
CA LEU A 249 1.16 -2.54 9.09
C LEU A 249 0.40 -3.24 7.96
N GLU A 250 -0.57 -4.09 8.30
CA GLU A 250 -1.35 -4.85 7.31
C GLU A 250 -2.12 -3.92 6.37
N SER A 251 -2.82 -2.93 6.92
CA SER A 251 -3.53 -1.92 6.13
C SER A 251 -2.59 -1.15 5.18
N ARG A 252 -1.30 -0.99 5.49
CA ARG A 252 -0.31 -0.29 4.63
C ARG A 252 0.43 -1.22 3.66
N SER A 253 0.02 -2.48 3.57
CA SER A 253 0.76 -3.51 2.84
C SER A 253 -0.04 -4.14 1.71
N VAL A 254 0.68 -4.64 0.71
CA VAL A 254 0.19 -5.70 -0.19
C VAL A 254 0.67 -7.02 0.40
N LYS A 255 -0.28 -7.85 0.84
CA LYS A 255 -0.01 -9.16 1.42
C LYS A 255 0.31 -10.16 0.31
N ILE A 256 1.36 -10.95 0.47
CA ILE A 256 1.66 -12.12 -0.38
C ILE A 256 1.79 -13.37 0.47
N GLY A 257 1.06 -14.41 0.10
CA GLY A 257 1.02 -15.67 0.86
C GLY A 257 2.03 -16.68 0.32
N LEU A 258 2.68 -17.40 1.22
CA LEU A 258 3.47 -18.59 0.92
C LEU A 258 2.86 -19.82 1.58
N ARG A 259 2.92 -20.95 0.89
CA ARG A 259 2.48 -22.25 1.42
C ARG A 259 3.63 -23.24 1.49
N ARG A 260 3.49 -24.23 2.38
CA ARG A 260 4.48 -25.29 2.49
C ARG A 260 4.45 -26.12 1.21
N LYS A 261 5.62 -26.28 0.61
CA LYS A 261 5.84 -27.12 -0.56
C LYS A 261 5.42 -28.57 -0.27
N LEU A 262 4.66 -29.19 -1.16
CA LEU A 262 4.34 -30.62 -1.12
C LEU A 262 5.56 -31.47 -1.51
N SER A 263 5.59 -32.74 -1.11
CA SER A 263 6.63 -33.68 -1.53
C SER A 263 6.66 -33.90 -3.05
N SER A 264 5.51 -33.74 -3.72
CA SER A 264 5.34 -33.85 -5.19
C SER A 264 5.70 -32.57 -5.95
N GLU A 265 5.68 -31.41 -5.29
CA GLU A 265 6.09 -30.17 -5.92
C GLU A 265 7.62 -30.17 -6.06
N VAL A 266 8.16 -29.56 -7.11
CA VAL A 266 9.61 -29.39 -7.29
C VAL A 266 9.86 -27.89 -7.43
N VAL A 267 10.73 -27.37 -6.57
CA VAL A 267 11.23 -25.99 -6.66
C VAL A 267 12.73 -26.07 -6.93
N ALA A 268 13.24 -25.18 -7.76
CA ALA A 268 14.65 -25.10 -8.05
C ALA A 268 15.41 -24.70 -6.79
N ARG A 269 16.55 -25.36 -6.54
CA ARG A 269 17.47 -24.93 -5.49
C ARG A 269 17.97 -23.52 -5.81
N MET A 270 18.05 -22.67 -4.80
CA MET A 270 18.57 -21.32 -5.00
C MET A 270 20.05 -21.38 -5.39
N PRO A 271 20.45 -20.74 -6.52
CA PRO A 271 21.85 -20.57 -6.86
C PRO A 271 22.55 -19.72 -5.81
N ILE A 272 23.79 -20.07 -5.46
CA ILE A 272 24.62 -19.29 -4.52
C ILE A 272 24.93 -17.91 -5.11
N ASP A 273 25.07 -17.85 -6.42
CA ASP A 273 25.37 -16.65 -7.23
C ASP A 273 24.10 -16.02 -7.83
N LEU A 274 22.93 -16.19 -7.18
CA LEU A 274 21.66 -15.65 -7.69
C LEU A 274 21.73 -14.13 -7.87
N HIS A 275 22.32 -13.42 -6.91
CA HIS A 275 22.45 -11.97 -6.95
C HIS A 275 23.26 -11.52 -8.19
N GLU A 276 24.39 -12.18 -8.48
CA GLU A 276 25.23 -11.90 -9.64
C GLU A 276 24.51 -12.25 -10.95
N ARG A 277 23.83 -13.40 -11.00
CA ARG A 277 23.04 -13.82 -12.18
C ARG A 277 21.94 -12.83 -12.53
N MET A 278 21.31 -12.24 -11.51
CA MET A 278 20.22 -11.30 -11.71
C MET A 278 20.68 -9.86 -12.03
N ALA A 279 21.99 -9.59 -12.08
CA ALA A 279 22.51 -8.27 -12.49
C ALA A 279 21.96 -7.84 -13.86
N ARG A 280 21.87 -8.77 -14.82
CA ARG A 280 21.25 -8.52 -16.13
C ARG A 280 19.80 -8.04 -16.01
N VAL A 281 19.02 -8.68 -15.14
CA VAL A 281 17.61 -8.37 -14.90
C VAL A 281 17.47 -7.01 -14.22
N ARG A 282 18.26 -6.73 -13.18
CA ARG A 282 18.25 -5.44 -12.48
C ARG A 282 18.62 -4.27 -13.40
N ARG A 283 19.65 -4.42 -14.24
CA ARG A 283 20.02 -3.41 -15.25
C ARG A 283 18.90 -3.16 -16.27
N ARG A 284 18.19 -4.21 -16.68
CA ARG A 284 17.03 -4.11 -17.58
C ARG A 284 15.83 -3.46 -16.91
N ALA A 285 15.58 -3.75 -15.62
CA ALA A 285 14.55 -3.09 -14.83
C ALA A 285 14.85 -1.60 -14.65
N LEU A 286 16.09 -1.24 -14.32
CA LEU A 286 16.54 0.14 -14.26
C LEU A 286 16.30 0.86 -15.60
N ARG A 287 16.73 0.26 -16.72
CA ARG A 287 16.51 0.86 -18.04
C ARG A 287 15.03 1.01 -18.38
N TRP A 288 14.23 -0.04 -18.22
CA TRP A 288 12.81 0.00 -18.56
C TRP A 288 12.07 1.04 -17.73
N THR A 289 12.33 1.11 -16.42
CA THR A 289 11.69 2.09 -15.55
C THR A 289 12.10 3.52 -15.88
N GLN A 290 13.37 3.78 -16.22
CA GLN A 290 13.80 5.10 -16.70
C GLN A 290 13.08 5.52 -17.99
N ASP A 291 12.99 4.62 -18.97
CA ASP A 291 12.32 4.88 -20.26
C ASP A 291 10.81 5.17 -20.09
N ASN A 292 10.17 4.63 -19.05
CA ASN A 292 8.71 4.69 -18.86
C ASN A 292 8.27 5.52 -17.64
N ALA A 293 9.21 6.10 -16.88
CA ALA A 293 8.94 6.75 -15.59
C ALA A 293 7.90 7.87 -15.69
N ILE A 294 7.99 8.70 -16.74
CA ILE A 294 7.07 9.82 -16.96
C ILE A 294 5.65 9.30 -17.22
N GLY A 295 5.51 8.36 -18.16
CA GLY A 295 4.21 7.79 -18.52
C GLY A 295 3.53 7.06 -17.36
N ILE A 296 4.31 6.32 -16.56
CA ILE A 296 3.82 5.65 -15.35
C ILE A 296 3.36 6.68 -14.30
N ALA A 297 4.15 7.74 -14.08
CA ALA A 297 3.84 8.76 -13.08
C ALA A 297 2.60 9.59 -13.46
N SER A 298 2.41 9.90 -14.75
CA SER A 298 1.28 10.67 -15.27
C SER A 298 0.02 9.84 -15.52
N SER A 299 0.10 8.51 -15.44
CA SER A 299 -1.07 7.65 -15.60
C SER A 299 -2.12 7.94 -14.52
N GLU A 300 -3.37 8.08 -14.94
CA GLU A 300 -4.53 8.21 -14.04
C GLU A 300 -5.23 6.88 -13.77
N CYS A 301 -4.63 5.76 -14.20
CA CYS A 301 -5.18 4.44 -13.98
C CYS A 301 -5.18 4.10 -12.48
N GLU A 302 -6.33 3.64 -11.99
CA GLU A 302 -6.55 3.25 -10.61
C GLU A 302 -7.35 1.95 -10.56
N PRO A 303 -7.17 1.13 -9.50
CA PRO A 303 -8.03 -0.02 -9.26
C PRO A 303 -9.51 0.41 -9.15
N PRO A 304 -10.43 -0.49 -9.50
CA PRO A 304 -11.86 -0.28 -9.25
C PRO A 304 -12.11 -0.06 -7.75
N ASP A 305 -13.18 0.64 -7.42
CA ASP A 305 -13.56 0.83 -6.02
C ASP A 305 -13.92 -0.52 -5.37
N CYS A 306 -13.46 -0.73 -4.14
CA CYS A 306 -13.74 -1.92 -3.32
C CYS A 306 -14.23 -1.55 -1.92
N GLY A 307 -14.63 -0.29 -1.67
CA GLY A 307 -15.03 0.19 -0.35
C GLY A 307 -13.89 0.27 0.68
N ASN A 308 -12.64 0.02 0.25
CA ASN A 308 -11.44 0.11 1.07
C ASN A 308 -10.41 1.04 0.40
N ASP A 309 -10.48 2.33 0.74
CA ASP A 309 -9.57 3.38 0.25
C ASP A 309 -8.10 3.01 0.39
N ARG A 310 -7.74 2.33 1.47
CA ARG A 310 -6.35 1.97 1.76
C ARG A 310 -5.86 0.88 0.82
N ARG A 311 -6.70 -0.13 0.54
CA ARG A 311 -6.37 -1.17 -0.44
C ARG A 311 -6.23 -0.55 -1.82
N ARG A 312 -7.16 0.33 -2.20
CA ARG A 312 -7.11 1.07 -3.46
C ARG A 312 -5.80 1.86 -3.59
N ASP A 313 -5.47 2.68 -2.59
CA ASP A 313 -4.21 3.43 -2.50
C ASP A 313 -2.96 2.53 -2.65
N ASN A 314 -2.93 1.38 -1.97
CA ASN A 314 -1.80 0.44 -2.01
C ASN A 314 -1.63 -0.18 -3.41
N PHE A 315 -2.73 -0.47 -4.11
CA PHE A 315 -2.71 -1.12 -5.41
C PHE A 315 -2.54 -0.12 -6.57
N THR A 316 -2.91 1.15 -6.42
CA THR A 316 -2.75 2.20 -7.45
C THR A 316 -1.37 2.21 -8.11
N PRO A 317 -0.23 2.26 -7.38
CA PRO A 317 1.07 2.28 -8.05
C PRO A 317 1.39 0.97 -8.77
N LEU A 318 0.93 -0.19 -8.27
CA LEU A 318 1.09 -1.47 -8.96
C LEU A 318 0.25 -1.52 -10.24
N TRP A 319 -0.95 -0.94 -10.20
CA TRP A 319 -1.86 -0.86 -11.34
C TRP A 319 -1.26 -0.05 -12.49
N ARG A 320 -0.68 1.12 -12.18
CA ARG A 320 -0.02 1.97 -13.18
C ARG A 320 1.19 1.28 -13.84
N ILE A 321 1.95 0.49 -13.09
CA ILE A 321 3.04 -0.33 -13.64
C ILE A 321 2.45 -1.41 -14.55
N ALA A 322 1.38 -2.09 -14.14
CA ALA A 322 0.74 -3.13 -14.93
C ALA A 322 0.21 -2.61 -16.28
N GLU A 323 -0.44 -1.44 -16.28
CA GLU A 323 -0.88 -0.76 -17.49
C GLU A 323 0.29 -0.43 -18.43
N ALA A 324 1.40 0.10 -17.90
CA ALA A 324 2.59 0.40 -18.68
C ALA A 324 3.31 -0.84 -19.25
N LEU A 325 3.16 -2.01 -18.60
CA LEU A 325 3.67 -3.28 -19.11
C LEU A 325 2.82 -3.83 -20.27
N GLY A 326 1.54 -3.43 -20.35
CA GLY A 326 0.56 -3.99 -21.27
C GLY A 326 0.16 -5.43 -20.91
N LYS A 327 -0.65 -6.05 -21.78
CA LYS A 327 -1.18 -7.40 -21.55
C LYS A 327 -0.04 -8.42 -21.34
N PRO A 328 -0.20 -9.40 -20.43
CA PRO A 328 -1.40 -9.71 -19.63
C PRO A 328 -1.41 -9.08 -18.22
N TRP A 329 -0.63 -8.04 -17.97
CA TRP A 329 -0.40 -7.52 -16.62
C TRP A 329 -1.61 -6.82 -15.99
N PRO A 330 -2.42 -6.01 -16.71
CA PRO A 330 -3.66 -5.45 -16.18
C PRO A 330 -4.62 -6.52 -15.67
N GLU A 331 -4.81 -7.61 -16.43
CA GLU A 331 -5.70 -8.70 -16.03
C GLU A 331 -5.17 -9.44 -14.80
N ARG A 332 -3.85 -9.61 -14.68
CA ARG A 332 -3.21 -10.26 -13.53
C ARG A 332 -3.29 -9.45 -12.25
N ILE A 333 -3.06 -8.13 -12.32
CA ILE A 333 -3.18 -7.29 -11.12
C ILE A 333 -4.64 -7.16 -10.69
N ALA A 334 -5.59 -7.17 -11.62
CA ALA A 334 -7.01 -7.23 -11.29
C ALA A 334 -7.37 -8.53 -10.55
N ALA A 335 -6.89 -9.68 -11.01
CA ALA A 335 -7.07 -10.95 -10.31
C ALA A 335 -6.40 -10.95 -8.92
N ALA A 336 -5.23 -10.33 -8.78
CA ALA A 336 -4.54 -10.15 -7.50
C ALA A 336 -5.34 -9.26 -6.53
N TYR A 337 -6.03 -8.25 -7.05
CA TYR A 337 -6.86 -7.33 -6.29
C TYR A 337 -8.11 -8.02 -5.75
N LEU A 338 -8.82 -8.81 -6.59
CA LEU A 338 -10.05 -9.52 -6.23
C LEU A 338 -9.84 -10.63 -5.20
N VAL A 339 -8.83 -11.50 -5.38
CA VAL A 339 -8.54 -12.59 -4.42
C VAL A 339 -8.29 -12.06 -3.00
N ARG A 340 -7.78 -10.84 -2.89
CA ARG A 340 -7.53 -10.18 -1.60
C ARG A 340 -8.77 -9.51 -1.02
N GLU A 341 -9.78 -9.22 -1.82
CA GLU A 341 -11.11 -8.84 -1.33
C GLU A 341 -11.72 -9.99 -0.53
N GLU A 342 -11.73 -11.18 -1.11
CA GLU A 342 -12.26 -12.41 -0.49
C GLU A 342 -11.47 -12.85 0.76
N ALA A 343 -10.15 -12.60 0.80
CA ALA A 343 -9.31 -12.97 1.94
C ALA A 343 -9.36 -11.96 3.11
N GLU A 344 -9.75 -10.70 2.84
CA GLU A 344 -9.91 -9.64 3.84
C GLU A 344 -11.33 -9.57 4.41
N ASP A 345 -12.25 -10.44 3.97
CA ASP A 345 -13.55 -10.71 4.61
C ASP A 345 -13.42 -11.31 6.04
N ASN A 346 -12.22 -11.31 6.63
CA ASN A 346 -12.06 -11.26 8.08
C ASN A 346 -12.53 -9.90 8.60
N GLU A 347 -13.85 -9.70 8.59
CA GLU A 347 -14.53 -8.58 9.24
C GLU A 347 -13.92 -8.38 10.64
N PRO A 348 -13.36 -7.19 10.95
CA PRO A 348 -12.79 -6.94 12.26
C PRO A 348 -13.83 -7.28 13.33
N ALA A 349 -13.44 -7.99 14.39
CA ALA A 349 -14.39 -8.46 15.39
C ALA A 349 -15.31 -7.35 15.95
N GLY A 350 -14.83 -6.11 16.01
CA GLY A 350 -15.69 -4.97 16.38
C GLY A 350 -16.84 -4.71 15.39
N VAL A 351 -16.58 -4.81 14.08
CA VAL A 351 -17.57 -4.62 13.00
C VAL A 351 -18.54 -5.81 12.96
N MET A 352 -18.03 -7.03 13.10
CA MET A 352 -18.84 -8.25 13.22
C MET A 352 -19.79 -8.17 14.42
N LEU A 353 -19.28 -7.70 15.57
CA LEU A 353 -20.08 -7.47 16.76
C LEU A 353 -21.15 -6.38 16.54
N LEU A 354 -20.86 -5.32 15.79
CA LEU A 354 -21.87 -4.30 15.45
C LEU A 354 -23.00 -4.88 14.60
N ARG A 355 -22.68 -5.75 13.63
CA ARG A 355 -23.66 -6.45 12.80
C ARG A 355 -24.53 -7.38 13.64
N ASP A 356 -23.89 -8.25 14.42
CA ASP A 356 -24.62 -9.17 15.30
C ASP A 356 -25.51 -8.42 16.31
N LEU A 357 -25.06 -7.28 16.85
CA LEU A 357 -25.89 -6.43 17.72
C LEU A 357 -27.05 -5.76 16.97
N TYR A 358 -26.84 -5.33 15.73
CA TYR A 358 -27.90 -4.76 14.89
C TYR A 358 -28.99 -5.80 14.62
N ASP A 359 -28.60 -7.01 14.22
CA ASP A 359 -29.52 -8.12 13.95
C ASP A 359 -30.31 -8.49 15.22
N MET A 360 -29.64 -8.60 16.37
CA MET A 360 -30.31 -8.85 17.66
C MET A 360 -31.31 -7.75 18.03
N ILE A 361 -31.00 -6.49 17.76
CA ILE A 361 -31.92 -5.38 18.02
C ILE A 361 -33.13 -5.43 17.06
N GLY A 362 -32.91 -5.86 15.81
CA GLY A 362 -33.96 -6.11 14.83
C GLY A 362 -34.91 -7.23 15.28
N GLU A 363 -34.36 -8.36 15.74
CA GLU A 363 -35.13 -9.51 16.24
C GLU A 363 -35.94 -9.19 17.50
N GLU A 364 -35.35 -8.45 18.45
CA GLU A 364 -36.01 -8.15 19.73
C GLU A 364 -37.05 -7.02 19.63
N GLY A 365 -37.03 -6.23 18.55
CA GLY A 365 -38.00 -5.17 18.28
C GLY A 365 -37.99 -3.98 19.26
N GLY A 366 -37.04 -3.92 20.19
CA GLY A 366 -36.95 -2.89 21.23
C GLY A 366 -35.95 -1.76 20.94
N ASP A 367 -36.03 -0.66 21.70
CA ASP A 367 -35.12 0.50 21.56
C ASP A 367 -33.77 0.35 22.26
N ASN A 368 -33.60 -0.73 23.04
CA ASN A 368 -32.38 -1.00 23.78
C ASN A 368 -32.12 -2.51 23.82
N ILE A 369 -30.88 -2.89 24.05
CA ILE A 369 -30.50 -4.29 24.30
C ILE A 369 -29.69 -4.41 25.58
N GLY A 370 -30.08 -5.32 26.47
CA GLY A 370 -29.34 -5.58 27.70
C GLY A 370 -27.97 -6.20 27.42
N ARG A 371 -26.91 -5.73 28.08
CA ARG A 371 -25.53 -6.21 27.87
C ARG A 371 -25.37 -7.70 28.16
N THR A 372 -26.00 -8.17 29.24
CA THR A 372 -25.98 -9.60 29.61
C THR A 372 -26.76 -10.44 28.60
N PHE A 373 -27.88 -9.92 28.10
CA PHE A 373 -28.67 -10.58 27.08
C PHE A 373 -27.89 -10.71 25.77
N ALA A 374 -27.30 -9.60 25.29
CA ALA A 374 -26.44 -9.58 24.11
C ALA A 374 -25.29 -10.58 24.23
N LYS A 375 -24.57 -10.60 25.36
CA LYS A 375 -23.51 -11.59 25.61
C LYS A 375 -24.04 -13.03 25.45
N ASN A 376 -25.16 -13.36 26.10
CA ASN A 376 -25.68 -14.72 26.08
C ASN A 376 -26.11 -15.15 24.67
N LYS A 377 -26.70 -14.24 23.89
CA LYS A 377 -27.04 -14.47 22.48
C LYS A 377 -25.81 -14.61 21.58
N LEU A 378 -24.77 -13.81 21.80
CA LEU A 378 -23.52 -13.93 21.03
C LEU A 378 -22.88 -15.31 21.20
N ILE A 379 -22.90 -15.86 22.42
CA ILE A 379 -22.31 -17.17 22.74
C ILE A 379 -23.08 -18.33 22.08
N THR A 380 -24.32 -18.13 21.62
CA THR A 380 -25.09 -19.15 20.89
C THR A 380 -24.84 -19.15 19.39
N LEU A 381 -24.04 -18.22 18.86
CA LEU A 381 -23.73 -18.14 17.43
C LEU A 381 -22.53 -19.05 17.12
N GLU A 382 -22.79 -20.28 16.69
CA GLU A 382 -21.77 -21.31 16.42
C GLU A 382 -20.82 -20.92 15.26
N ASP A 383 -21.33 -20.19 14.27
CA ASP A 383 -20.55 -19.69 13.11
C ASP A 383 -19.75 -18.40 13.42
N ARG A 384 -19.68 -17.99 14.69
CA ARG A 384 -19.01 -16.75 15.12
C ARG A 384 -17.89 -17.05 16.12
N PRO A 385 -16.92 -16.13 16.30
CA PRO A 385 -15.81 -16.35 17.25
C PRO A 385 -16.21 -16.16 18.72
N TRP A 386 -17.46 -15.79 19.01
CA TRP A 386 -17.93 -15.46 20.37
C TRP A 386 -18.00 -16.62 21.35
N PRO A 387 -18.38 -17.85 20.97
CA PRO A 387 -18.39 -19.00 21.88
C PRO A 387 -16.98 -19.37 22.38
N GLU A 388 -15.94 -19.14 21.56
CA GLU A 388 -14.55 -19.52 21.84
C GLU A 388 -13.55 -18.34 21.77
N TRP A 389 -13.99 -17.15 22.15
CA TRP A 389 -13.28 -15.88 21.93
C TRP A 389 -11.82 -15.81 22.42
N SER A 390 -11.51 -16.26 23.63
CA SER A 390 -10.14 -16.15 24.17
C SER A 390 -9.75 -17.39 24.95
N HIS A 391 -8.70 -18.08 24.49
CA HIS A 391 -8.23 -19.36 25.07
C HIS A 391 -9.36 -20.40 25.18
N GLY A 392 -10.22 -20.49 24.16
CA GLY A 392 -11.39 -21.38 24.15
C GLY A 392 -12.50 -20.97 25.12
N LYS A 393 -12.44 -19.77 25.71
CA LYS A 393 -13.48 -19.26 26.62
C LYS A 393 -14.44 -18.32 25.88
N PRO A 394 -15.75 -18.34 26.22
CA PRO A 394 -16.74 -17.45 25.65
C PRO A 394 -16.46 -15.97 25.89
N ILE A 395 -16.93 -15.12 24.98
CA ILE A 395 -16.76 -13.67 25.06
C ILE A 395 -17.33 -13.10 26.38
N SER A 396 -16.58 -12.21 27.03
CA SER A 396 -16.99 -11.53 28.25
C SER A 396 -17.64 -10.18 27.96
N THR A 397 -18.45 -9.67 28.90
CA THR A 397 -19.01 -8.31 28.80
C THR A 397 -17.94 -7.23 28.74
N ASN A 398 -16.78 -7.45 29.36
CA ASN A 398 -15.62 -6.55 29.29
C ASN A 398 -14.99 -6.57 27.90
N ALA A 399 -14.89 -7.76 27.28
CA ALA A 399 -14.43 -7.89 25.89
C ALA A 399 -15.36 -7.17 24.92
N ILE A 400 -16.68 -7.36 25.05
CA ILE A 400 -17.70 -6.63 24.27
C ILE A 400 -17.52 -5.11 24.44
N THR A 401 -17.39 -4.63 25.68
CA THR A 401 -17.19 -3.19 25.96
C THR A 401 -15.91 -2.66 25.30
N ARG A 402 -14.82 -3.44 25.31
CA ARG A 402 -13.57 -3.08 24.65
C ARG A 402 -13.70 -3.03 23.13
N LEU A 403 -14.43 -3.97 22.54
CA LEU A 403 -14.69 -4.03 21.09
C LEU A 403 -15.61 -2.89 20.62
N LEU A 404 -16.52 -2.43 21.48
CA LEU A 404 -17.47 -1.35 21.16
C LEU A 404 -16.91 0.06 21.42
N LYS A 405 -15.85 0.19 22.22
CA LYS A 405 -15.24 1.48 22.58
C LYS A 405 -14.81 2.32 21.36
N PRO A 406 -14.17 1.77 20.31
CA PRO A 406 -13.79 2.54 19.11
C PRO A 406 -14.98 3.13 18.35
N PHE A 407 -16.18 2.56 18.50
CA PHE A 407 -17.41 3.04 17.86
C PHE A 407 -18.21 4.00 18.75
N GLU A 408 -17.62 4.43 19.87
CA GLU A 408 -18.25 5.32 20.86
C GLU A 408 -19.50 4.72 21.51
N ILE A 409 -19.65 3.39 21.48
CA ILE A 409 -20.77 2.69 22.13
C ILE A 409 -20.35 2.27 23.54
N THR A 410 -20.96 2.91 24.53
CA THR A 410 -20.78 2.61 25.95
C THR A 410 -22.03 1.98 26.53
N ALA A 411 -21.88 0.99 27.41
CA ALA A 411 -23.01 0.47 28.18
C ALA A 411 -23.55 1.54 29.13
N ARG A 412 -24.88 1.74 29.14
CA ARG A 412 -25.59 2.67 30.02
C ARG A 412 -26.79 1.95 30.66
N LYS A 413 -27.36 2.56 31.71
CA LYS A 413 -28.61 2.07 32.31
C LYS A 413 -29.75 2.32 31.33
N VAL A 414 -30.37 1.26 30.84
CA VAL A 414 -31.44 1.26 29.83
C VAL A 414 -32.62 0.42 30.31
N TRP A 415 -33.81 0.69 29.77
CA TRP A 415 -34.98 -0.15 30.00
C TRP A 415 -35.02 -1.27 28.96
N PHE A 416 -35.06 -2.52 29.41
CA PHE A 416 -35.09 -3.71 28.55
C PHE A 416 -35.90 -4.83 29.23
N LYS A 417 -36.86 -5.42 28.52
CA LYS A 417 -37.76 -6.50 29.01
C LYS A 417 -38.36 -6.21 30.40
N GLY A 418 -38.89 -5.00 30.58
CA GLY A 418 -39.59 -4.60 31.81
C GLY A 418 -38.68 -4.32 33.01
N GLN A 419 -37.35 -4.30 32.83
CA GLN A 419 -36.39 -4.06 33.89
C GLN A 419 -35.35 -3.01 33.49
N SER A 420 -34.80 -2.33 34.50
CA SER A 420 -33.69 -1.40 34.31
C SER A 420 -32.35 -2.15 34.41
N VAL A 421 -31.64 -2.26 33.29
CA VAL A 421 -30.40 -3.06 33.16
C VAL A 421 -29.29 -2.23 32.51
N GLN A 422 -28.04 -2.69 32.62
CA GLN A 422 -26.94 -2.13 31.82
C GLN A 422 -27.01 -2.68 30.40
N GLY A 423 -26.99 -1.82 29.39
CA GLY A 423 -27.17 -2.19 28.00
C GLY A 423 -26.79 -1.11 27.01
N TYR A 424 -27.12 -1.34 25.74
CA TYR A 424 -26.77 -0.48 24.62
C TYR A 424 -28.04 0.11 24.00
N GLN A 425 -27.99 1.39 23.62
CA GLN A 425 -29.08 2.07 22.94
C GLN A 425 -29.09 1.74 21.45
N LYS A 426 -30.28 1.45 20.90
CA LYS A 426 -30.49 1.17 19.48
C LYS A 426 -29.98 2.30 18.59
N SER A 427 -30.23 3.55 18.96
CA SER A 427 -29.78 4.71 18.18
C SER A 427 -28.26 4.79 18.02
N SER A 428 -27.49 4.42 19.05
CA SER A 428 -26.02 4.40 18.99
C SER A 428 -25.51 3.24 18.12
N VAL A 429 -26.11 2.05 18.26
CA VAL A 429 -25.76 0.89 17.43
C VAL A 429 -26.12 1.14 15.97
N LEU A 430 -27.31 1.69 15.68
CA LEU A 430 -27.74 2.05 14.32
C LEU A 430 -26.83 3.08 13.66
N LYS A 431 -26.41 4.11 14.39
CA LYS A 431 -25.47 5.12 13.88
C LYS A 431 -24.11 4.51 13.56
N ALA A 432 -23.59 3.66 14.45
CA ALA A 432 -22.33 2.97 14.21
C ALA A 432 -22.45 1.97 13.05
N TYR A 433 -23.51 1.18 13.01
CA TYR A 433 -23.81 0.25 11.93
C TYR A 433 -23.91 1.00 10.59
N GLY A 434 -24.65 2.10 10.53
CA GLY A 434 -24.76 2.95 9.34
C GLY A 434 -23.41 3.46 8.83
N ARG A 435 -22.48 3.77 9.73
CA ARG A 435 -21.15 4.31 9.40
C ARG A 435 -20.11 3.26 9.05
N TYR A 436 -20.10 2.14 9.77
CA TYR A 436 -19.02 1.16 9.74
C TYR A 436 -19.42 -0.17 9.09
N VAL A 437 -20.71 -0.40 8.86
CA VAL A 437 -21.23 -1.64 8.25
C VAL A 437 -22.02 -1.34 6.97
N ALA A 438 -23.02 -0.44 7.01
CA ALA A 438 -23.84 -0.09 5.83
C ALA A 438 -23.17 0.96 4.92
N GLY A 439 -22.31 1.83 5.46
CA GLY A 439 -21.54 2.83 4.71
C GLY A 439 -20.38 2.26 3.89
N ALA A 440 -20.14 0.93 3.94
CA ALA A 440 -19.14 0.23 3.14
C ALA A 440 -19.68 -0.24 1.76
N SER A 441 -20.92 0.09 1.41
CA SER A 441 -21.48 -0.13 0.07
C SER A 441 -22.60 0.87 -0.22
N PRO A 442 -22.38 1.89 -1.08
CA PRO A 442 -23.42 2.83 -1.44
C PRO A 442 -24.24 2.28 -2.61
N GLU A 443 -25.00 1.21 -2.44
CA GLU A 443 -26.06 0.85 -3.39
C GLU A 443 -27.06 -0.18 -2.80
N LYS A 444 -28.03 0.32 -2.02
CA LYS A 444 -29.40 -0.22 -1.83
C LYS A 444 -30.15 0.57 -0.75
N VAL A 445 -30.37 1.86 -0.99
CA VAL A 445 -31.47 2.57 -0.34
C VAL A 445 -32.61 2.66 -1.34
N ALA A 446 -33.35 1.56 -1.47
CA ALA A 446 -34.69 1.60 -2.05
C ALA A 446 -35.55 0.52 -1.40
N ARG A 447 -36.60 1.00 -0.72
CA ARG A 447 -37.82 0.32 -0.24
C ARG A 447 -37.74 -0.37 1.13
N LEU A 448 -38.18 0.37 2.14
CA LEU A 448 -39.05 -0.19 3.18
C LEU A 448 -40.49 0.22 2.85
N PRO A 449 -41.50 -0.66 3.02
CA PRO A 449 -42.90 -0.31 2.85
C PRO A 449 -43.38 0.49 4.05
N GLU A 450 -43.88 1.71 3.82
CA GLU A 450 -44.54 2.50 4.85
C GLU A 450 -45.89 1.85 5.20
N GLY A 451 -45.99 1.40 6.44
CA GLY A 451 -47.26 1.01 7.05
C GLY A 451 -48.07 2.24 7.40
N ASN A 452 -49.32 2.24 6.93
CA ASN A 452 -50.40 3.15 7.30
C ASN A 452 -50.41 3.45 8.81
N GLU A 453 -50.29 4.73 9.17
CA GLU A 453 -50.96 5.25 10.36
C GLU A 453 -51.78 6.50 9.98
N ASN A 454 -53.08 6.27 10.07
CA ASN A 454 -54.14 7.26 10.09
C ASN A 454 -53.96 8.17 11.32
N LYS A 455 -53.99 9.48 11.14
CA LYS A 455 -54.43 10.43 12.18
C LYS A 455 -54.90 11.73 11.55
N ASP A 456 -56.22 11.88 11.55
CA ASP A 456 -56.93 13.15 11.50
C ASP A 456 -56.38 14.14 12.53
N LEU A 457 -56.25 15.41 12.14
CA LEU A 457 -56.92 16.55 12.78
C LEU A 457 -56.41 17.89 12.20
N ALA A 458 -57.24 18.42 11.31
CA ALA A 458 -57.84 19.76 11.28
C ALA A 458 -56.99 21.06 11.27
N MET A 459 -57.51 21.96 10.42
CA MET A 459 -57.44 23.44 10.39
C MET A 459 -56.27 24.02 9.57
N SER A 460 -56.45 24.99 8.67
CA SER A 460 -57.62 25.68 8.09
C SER A 460 -57.08 26.64 7.01
N GLU A 461 -57.97 27.12 6.13
CA GLU A 461 -57.83 28.29 5.24
C GLU A 461 -56.99 28.13 3.96
N THR A 462 -57.28 28.71 2.79
CA THR A 462 -58.44 29.44 2.21
C THR A 462 -58.06 29.72 0.74
N VAL A 463 -58.95 29.38 -0.20
CA VAL A 463 -59.28 30.07 -1.48
C VAL A 463 -58.43 29.90 -2.77
N ALA A 464 -59.22 29.65 -3.83
CA ALA A 464 -59.07 29.91 -5.27
C ALA A 464 -58.05 29.04 -6.05
N GLY A 465 -58.37 28.41 -7.18
CA GLY A 465 -59.51 28.53 -8.08
C GLY A 465 -58.98 28.34 -9.51
N GLY A 466 -59.63 27.51 -10.32
CA GLY A 466 -59.36 27.44 -11.77
C GLY A 466 -59.29 26.03 -12.36
N LEU A 467 -60.44 25.54 -12.82
CA LEU A 467 -60.57 24.68 -14.00
C LEU A 467 -61.12 25.57 -15.15
N PRO A 468 -60.87 25.23 -16.41
CA PRO A 468 -61.87 24.48 -17.21
C PRO A 468 -61.23 23.29 -17.97
N GLU A 469 -61.89 22.12 -18.01
CA GLU A 469 -62.87 21.65 -19.02
C GLU A 469 -62.21 21.12 -20.32
N THR A 470 -62.32 19.80 -20.56
CA THR A 470 -63.11 19.10 -21.63
C THR A 470 -62.35 19.04 -22.96
N GLU A 471 -62.36 18.01 -23.81
CA GLU A 471 -63.25 16.91 -24.19
C GLU A 471 -62.33 15.90 -24.95
N ASN A 472 -62.37 14.58 -24.68
CA ASN A 472 -63.21 13.58 -25.34
C ASN A 472 -62.75 13.20 -26.78
N THR A 473 -62.34 11.94 -27.00
CA THR A 473 -62.96 10.98 -27.96
C THR A 473 -62.12 9.70 -28.19
N MET A 474 -62.77 8.54 -27.97
CA MET A 474 -62.86 7.31 -28.79
C MET A 474 -61.59 6.66 -29.40
N SER A 475 -61.40 5.34 -29.54
CA SER A 475 -62.12 4.09 -29.21
C SER A 475 -61.24 2.91 -29.69
N LYS A 476 -61.02 1.88 -28.84
CA LYS A 476 -61.05 0.39 -29.06
C LYS A 476 -60.48 -0.30 -30.35
N PRO A 477 -60.31 -1.65 -30.40
CA PRO A 477 -59.86 -2.62 -29.38
C PRO A 477 -58.93 -3.78 -29.91
N LEU A 478 -58.42 -4.55 -28.94
CA LEU A 478 -57.99 -5.97 -28.89
C LEU A 478 -58.20 -6.91 -30.10
N LYS A 479 -57.21 -7.80 -30.33
CA LYS A 479 -57.42 -9.22 -30.66
C LYS A 479 -56.35 -10.14 -30.03
N ILE A 480 -56.87 -11.22 -29.45
CA ILE A 480 -56.23 -12.43 -28.92
C ILE A 480 -56.05 -13.42 -30.09
N ASN A 481 -55.04 -14.31 -30.04
CA ASN A 481 -55.22 -15.70 -30.50
C ASN A 481 -54.15 -16.64 -29.90
N ASN A 482 -54.60 -17.88 -29.70
CA ASN A 482 -54.02 -18.96 -28.91
C ASN A 482 -53.79 -20.21 -29.81
N SER A 483 -53.21 -21.27 -29.25
CA SER A 483 -53.11 -22.70 -29.71
C SER A 483 -51.90 -23.10 -30.59
N GLY A 484 -51.27 -24.29 -30.48
CA GLY A 484 -51.44 -25.51 -29.65
C GLY A 484 -50.25 -26.50 -29.91
N ILE A 485 -49.66 -27.17 -28.90
CA ILE A 485 -49.75 -28.60 -28.45
C ILE A 485 -49.40 -29.73 -29.47
N LEU A 486 -48.40 -30.58 -29.14
CA LEU A 486 -48.38 -32.08 -29.00
C LEU A 486 -46.91 -32.61 -29.06
N ALA A 487 -46.34 -33.23 -28.01
CA ALA A 487 -46.19 -34.68 -27.70
C ALA A 487 -45.22 -35.44 -28.68
N GLU A 488 -44.34 -36.40 -28.37
CA GLU A 488 -44.02 -37.24 -27.20
C GLU A 488 -42.73 -38.09 -27.49
N SER A 489 -42.18 -38.77 -26.47
CA SER A 489 -41.46 -40.07 -26.48
C SER A 489 -39.91 -40.19 -26.48
N ASN A 490 -39.46 -41.00 -25.51
CA ASN A 490 -38.12 -41.58 -25.22
C ASN A 490 -37.94 -42.92 -25.99
N PRO A 491 -36.74 -43.54 -26.16
CA PRO A 491 -36.19 -44.49 -25.15
C PRO A 491 -34.62 -44.68 -25.15
N PRO A 492 -34.01 -45.61 -24.36
CA PRO A 492 -32.62 -45.57 -23.87
C PRO A 492 -31.65 -46.70 -24.32
N SER A 493 -30.33 -46.52 -24.09
CA SER A 493 -29.25 -47.54 -23.91
C SER A 493 -27.92 -46.78 -23.69
N GLY A 494 -26.99 -47.04 -22.77
CA GLY A 494 -26.52 -48.27 -22.12
C GLY A 494 -25.10 -48.60 -22.63
N GLN A 495 -24.03 -48.31 -21.86
CA GLN A 495 -22.87 -49.21 -21.60
C GLN A 495 -21.70 -48.55 -20.85
N ARG A 496 -21.05 -49.41 -20.04
CA ARG A 496 -19.85 -49.25 -19.22
C ARG A 496 -18.58 -49.19 -20.09
N HIS A 497 -17.48 -48.64 -19.56
CA HIS A 497 -16.18 -49.34 -19.52
C HIS A 497 -15.26 -48.73 -18.46
N ASP A 498 -14.73 -49.63 -17.61
CA ASP A 498 -13.59 -49.43 -16.71
C ASP A 498 -12.30 -49.17 -17.51
N TRP A 499 -11.41 -48.33 -16.97
CA TRP A 499 -10.00 -48.60 -16.59
C TRP A 499 -9.44 -47.44 -15.77
#